data_AF-A0A952EVX5-F1
#
_entry.id   AF-A0A952EVX5-F1
#
_cell.length_a   1.000
_cell.length_b   1.000
_cell.length_c   1.000
_cell.angle_alpha   90.00
_cell.angle_beta   90.00
_cell.angle_gamma   90.00
#
_symmetry.space_group_name_H-M   'P 1'
#
loop_
_entity.id
_entity.type
_entity.pdbx_description
1 polymer ?
#
loop_
_entity_poly.entity_id
_entity_poly.type
_entity_poly.pdbx_seq_one_letter_code
_entity_poly.pdbx_strand_id
1 'polypeptide(L)'
;MTPEHVAQQLTEVGICLMRPAGLNSCLGTDADAWTRFAAHWEDLAPDPYAAELGTRRLRRYGHFLFSPPSGEFKPMAHDAFVQPEDSNPL
;
A
#
# COMPACT_ATOMS: atom_id res chain seq x y z
N MET A 1 9.55 13.49 -11.42
CA MET A 1 10.13 12.14 -11.54
C MET A 1 9.21 11.38 -12.47
N THR A 2 9.72 10.85 -13.58
CA THR A 2 8.88 10.16 -14.58
C THR A 2 8.70 8.70 -14.19
N PRO A 3 7.62 8.03 -14.66
CA PRO A 3 7.44 6.59 -14.45
C PRO A 3 8.64 5.74 -14.94
N GLU A 4 9.29 6.16 -16.03
CA GLU A 4 10.50 5.50 -16.57
C GLU A 4 11.66 5.51 -15.59
N HIS A 5 11.90 6.64 -14.91
CA HIS A 5 12.95 6.74 -13.91
C HIS A 5 12.64 5.86 -12.67
N VAL A 6 11.37 5.80 -12.27
CA VAL A 6 10.92 4.91 -11.19
C VAL A 6 11.17 3.45 -11.57
N ALA A 7 10.78 3.04 -12.78
CA ALA A 7 10.99 1.67 -13.28
C ALA A 7 12.47 1.29 -13.33
N GLN A 8 13.34 2.21 -13.77
CA GLN A 8 14.77 1.99 -13.79
C GLN A 8 15.34 1.79 -12.37
N GLN A 9 15.01 2.68 -11.42
CA GLN A 9 15.48 2.57 -10.04
C GLN A 9 15.00 1.28 -9.35
N LEU A 10 13.75 0.87 -9.60
CA LEU A 10 13.25 -0.41 -9.10
C LEU A 10 14.00 -1.60 -9.70
N THR A 11 14.41 -1.53 -10.97
CA THR A 11 15.14 -2.61 -11.64
C THR A 11 16.59 -2.71 -11.17
N GLU A 12 17.26 -1.57 -11.01
CA GLU A 12 18.71 -1.53 -10.70
C GLU A 12 19.01 -1.58 -9.21
N VAL A 13 18.18 -0.96 -8.38
CA VAL A 13 18.41 -0.77 -6.93
C VAL A 13 17.41 -1.54 -6.08
N GLY A 14 16.24 -1.90 -6.62
CA GLY A 14 15.17 -2.56 -5.89
C GLY A 14 14.29 -1.63 -5.07
N ILE A 15 14.58 -0.32 -5.05
CA ILE A 15 13.81 0.70 -4.34
C ILE A 15 13.88 2.05 -5.05
N CYS A 16 12.81 2.85 -4.96
CA CYS A 16 12.78 4.23 -5.42
C CYS A 16 12.03 5.11 -4.42
N LEU A 17 12.66 6.17 -3.91
CA LEU A 17 12.02 7.14 -3.03
C LEU A 17 11.38 8.27 -3.84
N MET A 18 10.05 8.38 -3.78
CA MET A 18 9.31 9.48 -4.41
C MET A 18 9.02 10.60 -3.43
N ARG A 19 9.36 11.85 -3.80
CA ARG A 19 8.92 13.03 -3.03
C ARG A 19 7.40 13.24 -3.18
N PRO A 20 6.72 13.84 -2.18
CA PRO A 20 5.27 14.05 -2.22
C PRO A 20 4.75 14.70 -3.51
N ALA A 21 5.42 15.75 -4.01
CA ALA A 21 5.02 16.41 -5.25
C ALA A 21 5.05 15.47 -6.47
N GLY A 22 6.07 14.62 -6.57
CA GLY A 22 6.18 13.65 -7.66
C GLY A 22 5.11 12.56 -7.58
N LEU A 23 4.82 12.07 -6.37
CA LEU A 23 3.74 11.12 -6.13
C LEU A 23 2.37 11.72 -6.51
N ASN A 24 2.11 12.97 -6.11
CA ASN A 24 0.87 13.65 -6.43
C ASN A 24 0.65 13.80 -7.94
N SER A 25 1.70 14.18 -8.69
CA SER A 25 1.63 14.25 -10.14
C SER A 25 1.35 12.89 -10.79
N CYS A 26 1.91 11.80 -10.27
CA CYS A 26 1.66 10.46 -10.80
C CYS A 26 0.23 9.96 -10.52
N LEU A 27 -0.32 10.29 -9.36
CA LEU A 27 -1.67 9.87 -8.96
C LEU A 27 -2.78 10.81 -9.44
N GLY A 28 -2.43 12.00 -9.93
CA GLY A 28 -3.42 13.03 -10.25
C GLY A 28 -4.23 13.47 -9.02
N THR A 29 -3.58 13.51 -7.84
CA THR A 29 -4.23 13.80 -6.56
C THR A 29 -3.72 15.10 -5.94
N ASP A 30 -4.43 15.60 -4.93
CA ASP A 30 -4.15 16.84 -4.23
C ASP A 30 -4.10 16.68 -2.71
N ALA A 31 -3.88 17.79 -2.00
CA ALA A 31 -3.81 17.79 -0.54
C ALA A 31 -5.14 17.39 0.12
N ASP A 32 -6.27 17.81 -0.44
CA ASP A 32 -7.58 17.54 0.14
C ASP A 32 -7.93 16.05 0.07
N ALA A 33 -7.59 15.38 -1.03
CA ALA A 33 -7.71 13.93 -1.16
C ALA A 33 -6.88 13.19 -0.11
N TRP A 34 -5.64 13.65 0.14
CA TRP A 34 -4.81 13.09 1.21
C TRP A 34 -5.38 13.33 2.60
N THR A 35 -5.93 14.52 2.88
CA THR A 35 -6.58 14.81 4.16
C THR A 35 -7.78 13.88 4.40
N ARG A 36 -8.62 13.67 3.39
CA ARG A 36 -9.74 12.72 3.49
C ARG A 36 -9.25 11.30 3.73
N PHE A 37 -8.22 10.86 3.01
CA PHE A 37 -7.62 9.54 3.21
C PHE A 37 -7.02 9.38 4.61
N ALA A 38 -6.34 10.42 5.12
CA ALA A 38 -5.70 10.39 6.43
C ALA A 38 -6.69 10.26 7.59
N ALA A 39 -7.94 10.75 7.44
CA ALA A 39 -8.97 10.61 8.46
C ALA A 39 -9.28 9.14 8.82
N HIS A 40 -9.00 8.19 7.92
CA HIS A 40 -9.18 6.76 8.20
C HIS A 40 -8.19 6.20 9.24
N TRP A 41 -7.11 6.92 9.58
CA TRP A 41 -6.21 6.51 10.66
C TRP A 41 -6.89 6.49 12.05
N GLU A 42 -7.92 7.32 12.24
CA GLU A 42 -8.67 7.41 13.50
C GLU A 42 -9.60 6.20 13.73
N ASP A 43 -9.83 5.37 12.72
CA ASP A 43 -10.75 4.23 12.77
C ASP A 43 -10.01 2.88 12.68
N LEU A 44 -8.70 2.80 12.91
CA LEU A 44 -8.00 1.51 12.81
C LEU A 44 -8.31 0.55 13.98
N ALA A 45 -8.36 -0.76 13.68
CA ALA A 45 -8.60 -1.79 14.69
C ALA A 45 -7.28 -2.32 15.29
N PRO A 46 -7.25 -2.75 16.57
CA PRO A 46 -6.08 -3.43 17.13
C PRO A 46 -5.67 -4.65 16.33
N ASP A 47 -4.37 -4.86 16.17
CA ASP A 47 -3.77 -6.03 15.55
C ASP A 47 -3.44 -7.08 16.63
N PRO A 48 -4.21 -8.19 16.73
CA PRO A 48 -3.98 -9.20 17.75
C PRO A 48 -2.60 -9.87 17.63
N TYR A 49 -2.14 -10.11 16.40
CA TYR A 49 -0.85 -10.76 16.15
C TYR A 49 0.33 -9.90 16.62
N ALA A 50 0.28 -8.59 16.37
CA ALA A 50 1.31 -7.68 16.87
C ALA A 50 1.29 -7.57 18.40
N ALA A 51 0.09 -7.62 19.01
CA ALA A 51 -0.06 -7.54 20.46
C ALA A 51 0.56 -8.74 21.18
N GLU A 52 0.42 -9.95 20.61
CA GLU A 52 1.09 -11.17 21.10
C GLU A 52 2.62 -11.04 21.09
N LEU A 53 3.18 -10.28 20.14
CA LEU A 53 4.61 -9.98 20.01
C LEU A 53 5.05 -8.73 20.79
N GLY A 54 4.22 -8.23 21.71
CA GLY A 54 4.54 -7.11 22.59
C GLY A 54 4.49 -5.73 21.93
N THR A 55 3.93 -5.62 20.71
CA THR A 55 3.80 -4.35 19.99
C THR A 55 2.34 -3.92 19.88
N ARG A 56 2.05 -2.66 20.19
CA ARG A 56 0.72 -2.10 19.92
C ARG A 56 0.67 -1.54 18.50
N ARG A 57 0.03 -2.28 17.59
CA ARG A 57 -0.25 -1.85 16.22
C ARG A 57 -1.76 -1.78 15.99
N LEU A 58 -2.22 -0.73 15.30
CA LEU A 58 -3.56 -0.67 14.73
C LEU A 58 -3.47 -0.85 13.22
N ARG A 59 -4.41 -1.58 12.61
CA ARG A 59 -4.45 -1.81 11.17
C ARG A 59 -5.86 -2.09 10.65
N ARG A 60 -6.02 -1.95 9.34
CA ARG A 60 -7.13 -2.51 8.55
C ARG A 60 -6.55 -3.15 7.28
N TYR A 61 -7.29 -4.10 6.70
CA TYR A 61 -6.89 -4.80 5.48
C TYR A 61 -8.06 -4.93 4.51
N GLY A 62 -7.77 -4.68 3.23
CA GLY A 62 -8.64 -4.91 2.09
C GLY A 62 -7.78 -5.13 0.85
N HIS A 63 -8.31 -5.82 -0.15
CA HIS A 63 -7.57 -6.12 -1.37
C HIS A 63 -8.43 -5.88 -2.61
N PHE A 64 -7.75 -5.59 -3.72
CA PHE A 64 -8.35 -5.22 -4.99
C PHE A 64 -7.75 -6.08 -6.10
N LEU A 65 -8.55 -6.35 -7.12
CA LEU A 65 -8.06 -6.87 -8.40
C LEU A 65 -7.86 -5.69 -9.34
N PHE A 66 -6.66 -5.54 -9.88
CA PHE A 66 -6.37 -4.58 -10.94
C PHE A 66 -6.40 -5.26 -12.30
N SER A 67 -7.07 -4.64 -13.27
CA SER A 67 -7.12 -5.08 -14.66
C SER A 67 -6.27 -4.15 -15.53
N PRO A 68 -5.07 -4.56 -15.99
CA PRO A 68 -4.26 -3.72 -16.87
C PRO A 68 -4.94 -3.30 -18.19
N PRO A 69 -5.72 -4.17 -18.87
CA PRO A 69 -6.38 -3.79 -20.11
C PRO A 69 -7.42 -2.68 -19.94
N SER A 70 -8.17 -2.67 -18.83
CA SER A 70 -9.20 -1.66 -18.57
C SER A 70 -8.72 -0.51 -17.67
N GLY A 71 -7.61 -0.68 -16.97
CA GLY A 71 -7.10 0.29 -15.99
C GLY A 71 -7.95 0.36 -14.71
N GLU A 72 -8.80 -0.63 -14.45
CA GLU A 72 -9.78 -0.59 -13.36
C GLU A 72 -9.34 -1.38 -12.13
N PHE A 73 -9.69 -0.86 -10.96
CA PHE A 73 -9.60 -1.57 -9.68
C PHE A 73 -10.97 -2.06 -9.25
N LYS A 74 -11.09 -3.35 -8.95
CA LYS A 74 -12.29 -3.96 -8.38
C LYS A 74 -12.03 -4.36 -6.93
N PRO A 75 -12.82 -3.89 -5.94
CA PRO A 75 -12.72 -4.38 -4.58
C PRO A 75 -13.13 -5.85 -4.52
N MET A 76 -12.34 -6.64 -3.80
CA MET A 76 -12.62 -8.05 -3.56
C MET A 76 -13.33 -8.24 -2.23
N ALA A 77 -14.00 -9.39 -2.06
CA ALA A 77 -14.58 -9.76 -0.78
C ALA A 77 -13.48 -9.80 0.30
N HIS A 78 -13.82 -9.39 1.52
CA HIS A 78 -12.85 -9.44 2.61
C HIS A 78 -12.43 -10.89 2.87
N ASP A 79 -11.13 -11.10 3.00
CA ASP A 79 -10.52 -12.39 3.30
C ASP A 79 -9.26 -12.16 4.15
N ALA A 80 -8.75 -13.23 4.78
CA ALA A 80 -7.56 -13.18 5.61
C ALA A 80 -6.31 -12.83 4.79
N PHE A 81 -5.44 -12.01 5.37
CA PHE A 81 -4.08 -11.83 4.85
C PHE A 81 -3.17 -12.91 5.43
N VAL A 82 -2.78 -13.89 4.60
CA VAL A 82 -1.92 -14.99 5.02
C VAL A 82 -0.45 -14.55 5.01
N GLN A 83 0.24 -14.70 6.13
CA GLN A 83 1.68 -14.45 6.27
C GLN A 83 2.39 -15.79 6.56
N PRO A 84 2.72 -16.57 5.52
CA PRO A 84 3.39 -17.85 5.73
C PRO A 84 4.77 -17.62 6.33
N GLU A 85 5.13 -18.44 7.33
CA GLU A 85 6.44 -18.40 7.98
C GLU A 85 7.57 -18.67 6.97
N ASP A 86 7.32 -19.58 6.03
CA ASP A 86 8.24 -19.96 4.95
C ASP A 86 7.85 -19.33 3.60
N SER A 87 7.63 -18.01 3.57
CA SER A 87 7.29 -17.29 2.33
C SER A 87 8.40 -17.31 1.26
N ASN A 88 9.64 -17.64 1.63
CA ASN A 88 10.77 -17.86 0.73
C ASN A 88 11.56 -19.10 1.21
N PRO A 89 11.26 -20.32 0.71
CA PRO A 89 12.16 -21.44 0.93
C PRO A 89 13.51 -21.13 0.27
N LEU A 90 14.59 -21.18 1.05
CA LEU A 90 15.97 -21.08 0.56
C LEU A 90 16.40 -22.38 -0.12
#